data_AF-A0A418RH72-F1
#
_entry.id   AF-A0A418RH72-F1
#
_cell.length_a   1.000
_cell.length_b   1.000
_cell.length_c   1.000
_cell.angle_alpha   90.00
_cell.angle_beta   90.00
_cell.angle_gamma   90.00
#
_symmetry.space_group_name_H-M   'P 1'
#
loop_
_entity.id
_entity.type
_entity.pdbx_description
1 polymer ?
#
loop_
_entity_poly.entity_id
_entity_poly.type
_entity_poly.pdbx_seq_one_letter_code
_entity_poly.pdbx_strand_id
1 'polypeptide(L)' 'MKTQSINLQQLICILDESKIIHTKRHNINMLIHTVKHPDYGIAAIMEEAIGGGTIIYEQ' A
#
# COMPACT_ATOMS: atom_id res chain seq x y z
N MET A 1 -12.73 -8.43 5.20
CA MET A 1 -11.61 -7.55 4.79
C MET A 1 -10.70 -7.33 6.00
N LYS A 2 -9.40 -7.59 5.88
CA LYS A 2 -8.42 -7.29 6.94
C LYS A 2 -7.64 -6.03 6.53
N THR A 3 -7.23 -5.22 7.50
CA THR A 3 -6.38 -4.05 7.26
C THR A 3 -5.22 -4.04 8.25
N GLN A 4 -4.09 -3.48 7.84
CA GLN A 4 -2.92 -3.28 8.69
C GLN A 4 -2.36 -1.88 8.45
N SER A 5 -2.32 -1.06 9.50
CA SER A 5 -1.58 0.20 9.47
C SER A 5 -0.09 -0.09 9.52
N ILE A 6 0.66 0.62 8.69
CA ILE A 6 2.11 0.52 8.56
C ILE A 6 2.71 1.91 8.73
N ASN A 7 3.88 1.99 9.35
CA ASN A 7 4.62 3.25 9.41
C ASN A 7 5.31 3.56 8.07
N LEU A 8 5.91 4.74 7.96
CA LEU A 8 6.56 5.19 6.72
C LEU A 8 7.70 4.26 6.26
N GLN A 9 8.53 3.77 7.18
CA GLN A 9 9.63 2.89 6.83
C GLN A 9 9.13 1.55 6.29
N GLN A 10 8.11 0.97 6.94
CA GLN A 10 7.45 -0.25 6.48
C GLN A 10 6.80 -0.06 5.10
N LEU A 11 6.13 1.08 4.89
CA LEU A 11 5.55 1.43 3.60
C LEU A 11 6.60 1.45 2.49
N ILE A 12 7.73 2.12 2.71
CA ILE A 12 8.82 2.19 1.74
C ILE A 12 9.34 0.78 1.42
N CYS A 13 9.63 -0.04 2.44
CA CYS A 13 10.10 -1.41 2.23
C CYS A 13 9.11 -2.24 1.41
N ILE A 14 7.82 -2.21 1.80
CA ILE A 14 6.78 -2.99 1.11
C ILE A 14 6.64 -2.55 -0.35
N LEU A 15 6.68 -1.25 -0.63
CA LEU A 15 6.56 -0.74 -2.00
C LEU A 15 7.77 -1.10 -2.86
N ASP A 16 8.98 -1.12 -2.29
CA ASP A 16 10.23 -1.50 -2.98
C ASP A 16 10.26 -3.01 -3.31
N GLU A 17 9.76 -3.84 -2.39
CA GLU A 17 9.66 -5.30 -2.55
C GLU A 17 8.43 -5.73 -3.40
N SER A 18 7.52 -4.79 -3.69
CA SER A 18 6.29 -5.04 -4.44
C SER A 18 6.44 -4.83 -5.93
N LYS A 19 5.71 -5.65 -6.71
CA LYS A 19 5.35 -5.27 -8.08
C LYS A 19 4.08 -4.41 -8.06
N ILE A 20 4.20 -3.12 -8.33
CA ILE A 20 3.04 -2.22 -8.49
C ILE A 20 2.30 -2.57 -9.78
N ILE A 21 1.00 -2.91 -9.66
CA ILE A 21 0.11 -3.23 -10.78
C ILE A 21 -0.61 -1.96 -11.25
N HIS A 22 -1.11 -1.17 -10.29
CA HIS A 22 -1.88 0.04 -10.57
C HIS A 22 -1.68 1.05 -9.44
N THR A 23 -1.68 2.34 -9.79
CA THR A 23 -1.69 3.43 -8.81
C THR A 23 -2.80 4.39 -9.17
N LYS A 24 -3.67 4.67 -8.21
CA LYS A 24 -4.73 5.68 -8.33
C LYS A 24 -4.51 6.77 -7.30
N ARG A 25 -4.52 8.03 -7.75
CA ARG A 25 -4.61 9.17 -6.84
C ARG A 25 -6.05 9.31 -6.34
N HIS A 26 -6.25 9.23 -5.03
CA HIS A 26 -7.56 9.45 -4.42
C HIS A 26 -7.80 10.94 -4.16
N ASN A 27 -6.82 11.63 -3.58
CA ASN A 27 -6.80 13.07 -3.40
C ASN A 27 -5.35 13.60 -3.38
N ILE A 28 -5.15 14.88 -3.08
CA ILE A 28 -3.80 15.49 -3.09
C ILE A 28 -2.84 14.87 -2.07
N ASN A 29 -3.38 14.28 -0.99
CA ASN A 29 -2.63 13.72 0.11
C ASN A 29 -2.63 12.18 0.11
N MET A 30 -3.18 11.52 -0.92
CA MET A 30 -3.40 10.09 -0.86
C MET A 30 -3.28 9.39 -2.22
N LEU A 31 -2.42 8.37 -2.24
CA LEU A 31 -2.30 7.41 -3.33
C LEU A 31 -2.79 6.05 -2.89
N ILE A 32 -3.38 5.30 -3.81
CA ILE A 32 -3.80 3.92 -3.59
C ILE A 32 -3.06 3.05 -4.60
N HIS A 33 -2.20 2.18 -4.12
CA HIS A 33 -1.40 1.26 -4.92
C HIS A 33 -2.00 -0.14 -4.86
N THR A 34 -2.38 -0.70 -6.00
CA THR A 34 -2.59 -2.14 -6.12
C THR A 34 -1.24 -2.78 -6.40
N VAL A 35 -0.81 -3.67 -5.51
CA VAL A 35 0.50 -4.32 -5.57
C VAL A 35 0.36 -5.83 -5.58
N LYS A 36 1.38 -6.51 -6.11
CA LYS A 36 1.64 -7.92 -5.86
C LYS A 36 2.91 -8.03 -5.01
N HIS A 37 2.76 -8.50 -3.77
CA HIS A 37 3.84 -8.67 -2.80
C HIS A 37 4.08 -10.16 -2.51
N PRO A 38 5.33 -10.60 -2.29
CA PRO A 38 5.64 -11.99 -1.94
C PRO A 38 4.85 -12.52 -0.74
N ASP A 39 4.75 -11.73 0.34
CA ASP A 39 4.12 -12.16 1.59
C ASP A 39 2.59 -11.98 1.65
N TYR A 40 2.04 -11.07 0.83
CA TYR A 40 0.65 -10.63 0.95
C TYR A 40 -0.21 -10.96 -0.27
N GLY A 41 0.37 -11.55 -1.32
CA GLY A 41 -0.34 -11.78 -2.57
C GLY A 41 -0.70 -10.46 -3.27
N ILE A 42 -1.96 -10.32 -3.70
CA ILE A 42 -2.47 -9.05 -4.24
C ILE A 42 -3.06 -8.23 -3.09
N ALA A 43 -2.57 -7.02 -2.91
CA ALA A 43 -3.03 -6.11 -1.85
C ALA A 43 -3.21 -4.69 -2.40
N ALA A 44 -4.05 -3.91 -1.72
CA ALA A 44 -4.13 -2.47 -1.93
C ALA A 44 -3.41 -1.74 -0.78
N ILE A 45 -2.56 -0.76 -1.08
CA ILE A 45 -1.86 0.05 -0.09
C ILE A 45 -2.32 1.48 -0.27
N MET A 46 -2.95 2.03 0.77
CA MET A 46 -3.24 3.46 0.85
C MET A 46 -2.04 4.16 1.45
N GLU A 47 -1.33 4.94 0.64
CA GLU A 47 -0.21 5.80 1.03
C GLU A 47 -0.72 7.21 1.35
N GLU A 48 -0.36 7.72 2.52
CA GLU A 48 -0.62 9.10 2.92
C GLU A 48 0.62 9.97 2.66
N ALA A 49 0.43 11.16 2.08
CA ALA A 49 1.54 12.03 1.64
C ALA A 49 2.47 12.49 2.78
N ILE A 50 1.97 12.48 4.02
CA ILE A 50 2.73 12.82 5.24
C ILE A 50 2.33 11.79 6.31
N GLY A 51 2.61 10.53 6.04
CA GLY A 51 2.21 9.44 6.91
C GLY A 51 2.73 8.11 6.38
N GLY A 52 2.55 7.06 7.16
CA GLY A 52 2.74 5.71 6.64
C GLY A 52 1.60 5.34 5.68
N GLY A 53 1.08 4.14 5.84
CA GLY A 53 -0.02 3.70 5.01
C GLY A 53 -0.90 2.68 5.68
N THR A 54 -1.88 2.20 4.93
CA THR A 54 -2.70 1.06 5.33
C THR A 54 -2.71 0.04 4.22
N ILE A 55 -2.30 -1.19 4.54
CA ILE A 55 -2.47 -2.36 3.67
C ILE A 55 -3.91 -2.85 3.84
N ILE A 56 -4.59 -3.07 2.73
CA ILE A 56 -5.90 -3.67 2.63
C ILE A 56 -5.73 -4.98 1.86
N TYR A 57 -5.95 -6.09 2.56
CA TYR A 57 -5.88 -7.42 1.96
C TYR A 57 -7.18 -7.69 1.21
N GLU A 58 -7.09 -7.99 -0.09
CA GLU A 58 -8.16 -8.75 -0.73
C GLU A 58 -8.11 -10.16 -0.12
N GLN A 59 -9.27 -10.65 0.34
CA GLN A 59 -9.37 -11.99 0.90
C GLN A 59 -9.16 -13.05 -0.17
#